data_AF-A0A3N5LWK6-F1
#
_entry.id   AF-A0A3N5LWK6-F1
#
_cell.length_a   1.000
_cell.length_b   1.000
_cell.length_c   1.000
_cell.angle_alpha   90.00
_cell.angle_beta   90.00
_cell.angle_gamma   90.00
#
_symmetry.space_group_name_H-M   'P 1'
#
loop_
_entity.id
_entity.type
_entity.pdbx_description
1 polymer ?
#
loop_
_entity_poly.entity_id
_entity_poly.type
_entity_poly.pdbx_seq_one_letter_code
_entity_poly.pdbx_strand_id
1 'polypeptide(L)'
;MISQTQIKGIDRPQVISSLARIREEWTDNTDGSLIETHASVGLLLADIARALNLNAEEQVHALGADLFEELVYYLGAPEKTL
;
A
#
# COMPACT_ATOMS: atom_id res chain seq x y z
N MET A 1 -1.45 32.56 -11.70
CA MET A 1 -2.50 31.75 -11.05
C MET A 1 -1.92 30.38 -10.80
N ILE A 2 -1.64 30.03 -9.55
CA ILE A 2 -1.17 28.71 -9.19
C ILE A 2 -2.41 27.99 -8.68
N SER A 3 -2.94 27.05 -9.45
CA SER A 3 -4.03 26.19 -8.97
C SER A 3 -3.49 25.39 -7.80
N GLN A 4 -3.97 25.68 -6.60
CA GLN A 4 -3.72 24.85 -5.43
C GLN A 4 -4.38 23.51 -5.72
N THR A 5 -3.58 22.51 -6.11
CA THR A 5 -4.03 21.12 -6.14
C THR A 5 -4.36 20.76 -4.70
N GLN A 6 -5.64 20.88 -4.36
CA GLN A 6 -6.16 20.50 -3.07
C GLN A 6 -5.91 19.00 -2.94
N ILE A 7 -4.92 18.63 -2.12
CA ILE A 7 -4.75 17.22 -1.72
C ILE A 7 -6.07 16.83 -1.06
N LYS A 8 -6.86 16.02 -1.76
CA LYS A 8 -8.06 15.43 -1.20
C LYS A 8 -7.54 14.48 -0.12
N GLY A 9 -7.48 14.94 1.12
CA GLY A 9 -6.93 14.17 2.23
C GLY A 9 -7.61 12.80 2.27
N ILE A 10 -6.84 11.76 2.56
CA ILE A 10 -7.39 10.41 2.73
C ILE A 10 -8.44 10.48 3.84
N ASP A 11 -9.67 10.07 3.53
CA ASP A 11 -10.75 10.12 4.51
C ASP A 11 -10.56 9.03 5.57
N ARG A 12 -10.90 9.34 6.83
CA ARG A 12 -10.68 8.41 7.95
C ARG A 12 -11.38 7.06 7.77
N PRO A 13 -12.65 7.00 7.29
CA PRO A 13 -13.30 5.75 6.92
C PRO A 13 -12.55 4.96 5.86
N GLN A 14 -11.95 5.64 4.87
CA GLN A 14 -11.15 4.97 3.84
C GLN A 14 -9.95 4.27 4.49
N VAL A 15 -9.20 4.97 5.35
CA VAL A 15 -8.08 4.36 6.11
C VAL A 15 -8.54 3.15 6.91
N ILE A 16 -9.65 3.26 7.64
CA ILE A 16 -10.20 2.16 8.45
C ILE A 16 -10.55 0.96 7.55
N SER A 17 -11.21 1.20 6.41
CA SER A 17 -11.58 0.14 5.47
C SER A 17 -10.36 -0.55 4.84
N SER A 18 -9.33 0.22 4.47
CA SER A 18 -8.07 -0.31 3.94
C SER A 18 -7.35 -1.18 4.97
N LEU A 19 -7.27 -0.73 6.22
CA LEU A 19 -6.66 -1.52 7.31
C LEU A 19 -7.44 -2.81 7.62
N ALA A 20 -8.78 -2.73 7.62
CA ALA A 20 -9.62 -3.91 7.83
C ALA A 20 -9.39 -4.97 6.74
N ARG A 21 -9.29 -4.53 5.49
CA ARG A 21 -8.99 -5.38 4.34
C ARG A 21 -7.63 -6.06 4.46
N ILE A 22 -6.57 -5.30 4.76
CA ILE A 22 -5.21 -5.88 4.94
C ILE A 22 -5.22 -6.93 6.04
N ARG A 23 -5.84 -6.64 7.18
CA ARG A 23 -5.97 -7.60 8.29
C ARG A 23 -6.70 -8.87 7.85
N GLU A 24 -7.80 -8.75 7.11
CA GLU A 24 -8.56 -9.91 6.61
C GLU A 24 -7.73 -10.76 5.66
N GLU A 25 -7.12 -10.15 4.64
CA GLU A 25 -6.24 -10.83 3.69
C GLU A 25 -5.11 -11.56 4.41
N TRP A 26 -4.49 -10.93 5.42
CA TRP A 26 -3.41 -11.56 6.17
C TRP A 26 -3.91 -12.66 7.11
N THR A 27 -5.09 -12.51 7.70
CA THR A 27 -5.69 -13.56 8.55
C THR A 27 -5.95 -14.82 7.73
N ASP A 28 -6.43 -14.65 6.50
CA ASP A 28 -6.74 -15.77 5.61
C ASP A 28 -5.49 -16.50 5.11
N ASN A 29 -4.35 -15.80 5.02
CA ASN A 29 -3.07 -16.34 4.54
C ASN A 29 -2.10 -16.70 5.66
N THR A 30 -2.51 -16.57 6.92
CA THR A 30 -1.68 -16.88 8.09
C THR A 30 -2.29 -18.04 8.88
N ASP A 31 -1.54 -19.13 8.98
CA ASP A 31 -1.87 -20.23 9.89
C ASP A 31 -1.50 -19.83 11.34
N GLY A 32 -2.29 -18.95 11.97
CA GLY A 32 -2.12 -18.57 13.37
C GLY A 32 -2.23 -17.08 13.68
N SER A 33 -1.38 -16.60 14.59
CA SER A 33 -1.43 -15.24 15.11
C SER A 33 -0.78 -14.23 14.15
N LEU A 34 -1.52 -13.17 13.79
CA LEU A 34 -0.96 -12.02 13.07
C LEU A 34 0.13 -11.28 13.86
N ILE A 35 0.14 -11.42 15.19
CA ILE A 35 1.15 -10.79 16.06
C ILE A 35 2.48 -11.54 15.97
N GLU A 36 2.44 -12.87 15.78
CA GLU A 36 3.62 -13.73 15.79
C GLU A 36 4.09 -14.11 14.38
N THR A 37 3.46 -13.54 13.35
CA THR A 37 3.75 -13.81 11.95
C THR A 37 5.07 -13.19 11.50
N HIS A 38 5.87 -13.98 10.77
CA HIS A 38 7.03 -13.48 10.05
C HIS A 38 6.61 -12.96 8.67
N ALA A 39 6.61 -11.64 8.48
CA ALA A 39 6.31 -11.00 7.21
C ALA A 39 7.44 -10.07 6.75
N SER A 40 7.58 -9.91 5.43
CA SER A 40 8.47 -8.89 4.86
C SER A 40 7.88 -7.50 5.06
N VAL A 41 8.62 -6.62 5.74
CA VAL A 41 8.22 -5.23 5.95
C VAL A 41 8.01 -4.49 4.62
N GLY A 42 8.82 -4.77 3.61
CA GLY A 42 8.65 -4.18 2.27
C GLY A 42 7.33 -4.58 1.62
N LEU A 43 6.92 -5.85 1.75
CA LEU A 43 5.63 -6.32 1.24
C LEU A 43 4.45 -5.74 2.01
N LEU A 44 4.56 -5.61 3.34
CA LEU A 44 3.54 -4.92 4.14
C LEU A 44 3.32 -3.48 3.68
N LEU A 45 4.41 -2.74 3.44
CA LEU A 45 4.32 -1.36 2.95
C LEU A 45 3.68 -1.29 1.55
N ALA A 46 3.96 -2.28 0.69
CA ALA A 46 3.32 -2.40 -0.62
C ALA A 46 1.81 -2.63 -0.50
N ASP A 47 1.38 -3.52 0.40
CA ASP A 47 -0.04 -3.81 0.62
C ASP A 47 -0.79 -2.59 1.16
N ILE A 48 -0.17 -1.83 2.08
CA ILE A 48 -0.72 -0.56 2.57
C ILE A 48 -0.88 0.45 1.43
N ALA A 49 0.16 0.63 0.61
CA ALA A 49 0.13 1.57 -0.49
C ALA A 49 -0.96 1.24 -1.53
N ARG A 50 -1.11 -0.06 -1.86
CA ARG A 50 -2.20 -0.54 -2.73
C ARG A 50 -3.57 -0.36 -2.11
N ALA A 51 -3.73 -0.69 -0.83
CA ALA A 51 -5.01 -0.59 -0.14
C ALA A 51 -5.50 0.87 0.01
N LEU A 52 -4.57 1.83 0.04
CA LEU A 52 -4.87 3.27 0.02
C LEU A 52 -5.10 3.81 -1.41
N ASN A 53 -4.98 2.97 -2.43
CA ASN A 53 -5.06 3.32 -3.86
C ASN A 53 -4.06 4.41 -4.26
N LEU A 54 -2.85 4.36 -3.69
CA LEU A 54 -1.79 5.27 -4.10
C LEU A 54 -1.40 4.98 -5.55
N ASN A 55 -1.29 6.03 -6.36
CA ASN A 55 -0.75 5.92 -7.71
C ASN A 55 0.78 5.75 -7.68
N ALA A 56 1.40 5.48 -8.84
CA ALA A 56 2.85 5.20 -8.91
C ALA A 56 3.73 6.34 -8.35
N GLU A 57 3.36 7.62 -8.58
CA GLU A 57 4.10 8.76 -8.05
C GLU A 57 3.99 8.83 -6.52
N GLU A 58 2.78 8.64 -6.00
CA GLU A 58 2.52 8.60 -4.55
C GLU A 58 3.23 7.42 -3.88
N GLN A 59 3.29 6.26 -4.54
CA GLN A 59 4.03 5.09 -4.07
C GLN A 59 5.53 5.35 -4.01
N VAL A 60 6.13 5.95 -5.05
CA VAL A 60 7.55 6.33 -5.04
C VAL A 60 7.84 7.32 -3.91
N HIS A 61 6.95 8.29 -3.69
CA HIS A 61 7.11 9.25 -2.61
C HIS A 61 7.03 8.60 -1.22
N ALA A 62 6.08 7.67 -1.02
CA ALA A 62 5.86 7.02 0.27
C ALA A 62 6.88 5.92 0.60
N LEU A 63 7.29 5.14 -0.39
CA LEU A 63 8.16 3.97 -0.23
C LEU A 63 9.64 4.30 -0.45
N GLY A 64 9.94 5.39 -1.15
CA GLY A 64 11.26 5.66 -1.70
C GLY A 64 11.51 4.88 -3.00
N ALA A 65 12.40 5.42 -3.84
CA ALA A 65 12.67 4.86 -5.16
C ALA A 65 13.20 3.43 -5.10
N ASP A 66 14.16 3.15 -4.22
CA ASP A 66 14.82 1.84 -4.13
C ASP A 66 13.82 0.72 -3.77
N LEU A 67 13.00 0.93 -2.73
CA LEU A 67 11.99 -0.05 -2.33
C LEU A 67 10.88 -0.18 -3.38
N PHE A 68 10.47 0.91 -4.02
CA PHE A 68 9.50 0.86 -5.10
C PHE A 68 10.01 0.03 -6.28
N GLU A 69 11.27 0.24 -6.71
CA GLU A 69 11.89 -0.54 -7.79
C GLU A 69 12.02 -2.02 -7.43
N GLU A 70 12.44 -2.31 -6.20
CA GLU A 70 12.50 -3.68 -5.68
C GLU A 70 11.11 -4.36 -5.74
N LEU A 71 10.07 -3.68 -5.27
CA LEU A 71 8.70 -4.20 -5.29
C LEU A 71 8.16 -4.40 -6.70
N VAL A 72 8.45 -3.49 -7.65
CA VAL A 72 8.10 -3.65 -9.06
C VAL A 72 8.76 -4.88 -9.66
N TYR A 73 10.01 -5.15 -9.29
CA TYR A 73 10.73 -6.34 -9.72
C TYR A 73 10.13 -7.63 -9.13
N TYR A 74 9.83 -7.65 -7.83
CA TYR A 74 9.33 -8.84 -7.14
C TYR A 74 7.87 -9.17 -7.42
N LEU A 75 7.01 -8.17 -7.56
CA LEU A 75 5.55 -8.34 -7.64
C LEU A 75 5.00 -8.13 -9.05
N GLY A 76 5.87 -7.73 -10.00
CA GLY A 76 5.45 -7.19 -11.29
C GLY A 76 5.05 -5.73 -11.17
N ALA A 77 5.20 -4.98 -12.26
CA ALA A 77 4.77 -3.57 -12.30
C ALA A 77 3.29 -3.47 -11.91
N PRO A 78 2.88 -2.49 -11.09
CA PRO A 78 1.47 -2.26 -10.80
C PRO A 78 0.76 -2.09 -12.15
N GLU A 79 -0.28 -2.90 -12.39
CA GLU A 79 -1.07 -2.78 -13.60
C GLU A 79 -1.47 -1.31 -13.77
N LYS A 80 -1.14 -0.74 -14.93
CA LYS A 80 -1.58 0.60 -15.30
C LYS A 80 -3.10 0.59 -15.29
N THR A 81 -3.72 1.06 -14.21
CA THR A 81 -5.12 1.45 -14.23
C THR A 81 -5.22 2.68 -15.13
N LEU A 82 -5.63 2.44 -16.38
CA LEU A 82 -6.04 3.44 -17.36
C LEU A 82 -7.29 4.18 -16.88
#